data_AF-A0A150KNN9-F1
#
_entry.id   AF-A0A150KNN9-F1
#
_cell.length_a   1.000
_cell.length_b   1.000
_cell.length_c   1.000
_cell.angle_alpha   90.00
_cell.angle_beta   90.00
_cell.angle_gamma   90.00
#
_symmetry.space_group_name_H-M   'P 1'
#
loop_
_entity.id
_entity.type
_entity.pdbx_description
1 polymer ?
#
loop_
_entity_poly.entity_id
_entity_poly.type
_entity_poly.pdbx_seq_one_letter_code
_entity_poly.pdbx_strand_id
1 'polypeptide(L)'
;MAKDAFLQDIAILFNFQMDSINPFILIMAGLPHLKTRLTLTHHRPLSQRVIAKFEIQPLSREEVAKYIDHHMKIAGAKMPIFTESAIEAIALRSQGWPRVINKLTINSLLFGSQLKKEQIDEEIVRLAIEDSSL
;
A
#
# COMPACT_ATOMS: atom_id res chain seq x y z
N MET A 1 -8.99 -2.03 18.75
CA MET A 1 -8.40 -0.68 18.62
C MET A 1 -7.60 -0.39 19.89
N ALA A 2 -6.36 0.12 19.81
CA ALA A 2 -5.56 0.40 21.01
C ALA A 2 -6.27 1.44 21.91
N LYS A 3 -6.23 1.28 23.23
CA LYS A 3 -6.81 2.24 24.20
C LYS A 3 -5.94 3.49 24.29
N ASP A 4 -6.51 4.66 24.60
CA ASP A 4 -5.73 5.91 24.72
C ASP A 4 -4.62 5.81 25.78
N ALA A 5 -4.85 5.03 26.83
CA ALA A 5 -3.87 4.69 27.86
C ALA A 5 -2.57 4.13 27.27
N PHE A 6 -2.66 3.27 26.24
CA PHE A 6 -1.47 2.67 25.62
C PHE A 6 -0.56 3.70 24.94
N LEU A 7 -1.13 4.73 24.29
CA LEU A 7 -0.33 5.80 23.68
C LEU A 7 0.29 6.73 24.73
N GLN A 8 -0.34 6.86 25.91
CA GLN A 8 0.23 7.59 27.03
C GLN A 8 1.39 6.81 27.66
N ASP A 9 1.25 5.50 27.83
CA ASP A 9 2.31 4.63 28.36
C ASP A 9 3.57 4.68 27.48
N ILE A 10 3.40 4.70 26.15
CA ILE A 10 4.52 4.89 25.22
C ILE A 10 5.21 6.23 25.48
N ALA A 11 4.48 7.32 25.72
CA ALA A 11 5.09 8.62 26.01
C ALA A 11 5.94 8.59 27.28
N ILE A 12 5.53 7.81 28.29
CA ILE A 12 6.27 7.60 29.54
C ILE A 12 7.56 6.82 29.26
N LEU A 13 7.51 5.77 28.42
CA LEU A 13 8.69 4.99 28.05
C LEU A 13 9.78 5.82 27.35
N PHE A 14 9.37 6.88 26.63
CA PHE A 14 10.32 7.81 26.02
C PHE A 14 10.98 8.75 27.04
N ASN A 15 10.38 8.97 28.21
CA ASN A 15 10.96 9.78 29.29
C ASN A 15 11.95 8.95 30.12
N PHE A 16 13.00 8.46 29.47
CA PHE A 16 14.04 7.64 30.09
C PHE A 16 15.27 8.49 30.42
N GLN A 17 15.77 8.39 31.66
CA GLN A 17 16.93 9.15 32.16
C GLN A 17 16.89 10.67 31.83
N MET A 18 15.81 11.36 32.19
CA MET A 18 15.64 12.80 31.95
C MET A 18 15.88 13.19 30.48
N ASP A 19 15.33 12.42 29.54
CA ASP A 19 15.44 12.63 28.08
C ASP A 19 16.89 12.63 27.52
N SER A 20 17.88 12.13 28.29
CA SER A 20 19.30 12.17 27.90
C SER A 20 19.69 11.11 26.87
N ILE A 21 18.90 10.03 26.75
CA ILE A 21 19.14 8.92 25.82
C ILE A 21 17.79 8.53 25.23
N ASN A 22 17.74 8.26 23.92
CA ASN A 22 16.55 7.71 23.26
C ASN A 22 16.70 6.17 23.18
N PRO A 23 16.10 5.39 24.09
CA PRO A 23 16.47 3.98 24.28
C PRO A 23 15.95 3.04 23.19
N PHE A 24 15.01 3.47 22.34
CA PHE A 24 14.46 2.64 21.27
C PHE A 24 13.95 3.45 20.08
N ILE A 25 13.84 2.78 18.93
CA ILE A 25 13.20 3.32 17.72
C ILE A 25 11.74 2.89 17.73
N LEU A 26 10.81 3.84 17.73
CA LEU A 26 9.37 3.58 17.57
C LEU A 26 8.95 3.77 16.12
N ILE A 27 8.49 2.69 15.50
CA ILE A 27 7.81 2.75 14.20
C ILE A 27 6.33 2.44 14.45
N MET A 28 5.47 3.42 14.16
CA MET A 28 4.02 3.25 14.22
C MET A 28 3.47 3.16 12.80
N ALA A 29 2.78 2.06 12.50
CA ALA A 29 2.07 1.86 11.25
C ALA A 29 0.59 1.57 11.53
N GLY A 30 -0.30 2.11 10.72
CA GLY A 30 -1.74 1.93 10.89
C GLY A 30 -2.56 2.74 9.89
N LEU A 31 -3.87 2.72 10.09
CA LEU A 31 -4.82 3.49 9.29
C LEU A 31 -4.64 5.01 9.49
N PRO A 32 -5.11 5.85 8.55
CA PRO A 32 -5.05 7.32 8.67
C PRO A 32 -5.60 7.87 10.00
N HIS A 33 -6.56 7.16 10.60
CA HIS A 33 -7.11 7.46 11.93
C HIS A 33 -6.03 7.57 13.03
N LEU A 34 -4.93 6.82 12.93
CA LEU A 34 -3.83 6.88 13.89
C LEU A 34 -3.16 8.27 13.87
N LYS A 35 -2.96 8.84 12.67
CA LYS A 35 -2.41 10.20 12.50
C LYS A 35 -3.32 11.23 13.16
N THR A 36 -4.62 11.16 12.90
CA THR A 36 -5.62 12.06 13.52
C THR A 36 -5.62 11.92 15.03
N ARG A 37 -5.58 10.70 15.55
CA ARG A 37 -5.56 10.45 17.00
C ARG A 37 -4.30 11.03 17.66
N LEU A 38 -3.13 10.86 17.05
CA LEU A 38 -1.86 11.43 17.54
C LEU A 38 -1.85 12.98 17.53
N THR A 39 -2.77 13.64 16.81
CA THR A 39 -2.89 15.11 16.85
C THR A 39 -3.78 15.62 17.98
N LEU A 40 -4.50 14.74 18.68
CA LEU A 40 -5.35 15.11 19.81
C LEU A 40 -4.51 15.64 20.99
N THR A 41 -5.05 16.59 21.74
CA THR A 41 -4.35 17.32 22.81
C THR A 41 -3.76 16.39 23.87
N HIS A 42 -4.45 15.30 24.21
CA HIS A 42 -4.01 14.31 25.21
C HIS A 42 -2.85 13.40 24.73
N HIS A 43 -2.46 13.46 23.45
CA HIS A 43 -1.31 12.72 22.88
C HIS A 43 -0.17 13.64 22.42
N ARG A 44 -0.26 14.95 22.73
CA ARG A 44 0.74 15.95 22.32
C ARG A 44 2.19 15.60 22.73
N PRO A 45 2.48 15.07 23.94
CA PRO A 45 3.85 14.71 24.32
C PRO A 45 4.48 13.65 23.41
N LEU A 46 3.69 12.63 23.02
CA LEU A 46 4.15 11.60 22.08
C LEU A 46 4.27 12.17 20.66
N SER A 47 3.29 12.97 20.23
CA SER A 47 3.25 13.55 18.87
C SER A 47 4.45 14.45 18.56
N GLN A 48 4.98 15.16 19.57
CA GLN A 48 6.17 16.01 19.45
C GLN A 48 7.47 15.20 19.29
N ARG A 49 7.50 13.94 19.76
CA ARG A 49 8.66 13.04 19.64
C ARG A 49 8.66 12.25 18.32
N VAL A 50 7.57 12.29 17.55
CA VAL A 50 7.48 11.66 16.22
C VAL A 50 8.16 12.56 15.19
N ILE A 51 9.40 12.22 14.83
CA ILE A 51 10.27 12.99 13.92
C ILE A 51 9.76 12.96 12.47
N ALA A 52 9.21 11.82 12.04
CA ALA A 52 8.74 11.62 10.67
C ALA A 52 7.31 11.10 10.66
N LYS A 53 6.47 11.71 9.82
CA LYS A 53 5.09 11.26 9.54
C LYS A 53 4.99 11.05 8.04
N PHE A 54 4.83 9.80 7.62
CA PHE A 54 4.67 9.46 6.22
C PHE A 54 3.30 8.85 6.00
N GLU A 55 2.68 9.23 4.89
CA GLU A 55 1.41 8.68 4.44
C GLU A 55 1.63 8.08 3.06
N ILE A 56 1.36 6.78 2.94
CA ILE A 56 1.54 6.07 1.69
C ILE A 56 0.58 6.66 0.66
N GLN A 57 1.16 7.31 -0.34
CA GLN A 57 0.41 7.84 -1.48
C GLN A 57 0.17 6.75 -2.51
N PRO A 58 -0.89 6.88 -3.33
CA PRO A 58 -1.04 6.04 -4.51
C PRO A 58 0.16 6.19 -5.46
N LEU A 59 0.49 5.11 -6.15
CA LEU A 59 1.52 5.08 -7.17
C LEU A 59 1.09 5.89 -8.40
N SER A 60 2.03 6.62 -9.01
CA SER A 60 1.85 7.22 -10.32
C SER A 60 1.71 6.14 -11.41
N ARG A 61 1.19 6.50 -12.59
CA ARG A 61 1.01 5.54 -13.71
C ARG A 61 2.32 4.82 -14.09
N GLU A 62 3.43 5.55 -14.10
CA GLU A 62 4.76 4.99 -14.37
C GLU A 62 5.22 4.02 -13.28
N GLU A 63 4.94 4.34 -12.02
CA GLU A 63 5.24 3.46 -10.89
C GLU A 63 4.35 2.23 -10.88
N VAL A 64 3.09 2.31 -11.33
CA VAL A 64 2.22 1.14 -11.51
C VAL A 64 2.83 0.17 -12.51
N ALA A 65 3.31 0.66 -13.66
CA ALA A 65 3.96 -0.18 -14.66
C ALA A 65 5.19 -0.90 -14.09
N LYS A 66 6.06 -0.16 -13.39
CA LYS A 66 7.26 -0.71 -12.72
C LYS A 66 6.90 -1.70 -11.62
N TYR A 67 5.84 -1.43 -10.88
CA TYR A 67 5.34 -2.28 -9.80
C TYR A 67 4.85 -3.62 -10.36
N ILE A 68 4.02 -3.60 -11.42
CA ILE A 68 3.55 -4.83 -12.08
C ILE A 68 4.73 -5.62 -12.65
N ASP A 69 5.64 -4.97 -13.38
CA ASP A 69 6.84 -5.60 -13.95
C ASP A 69 7.72 -6.24 -12.87
N HIS A 70 7.94 -5.55 -11.74
CA HIS A 70 8.68 -6.10 -10.61
C HIS A 70 8.02 -7.36 -10.04
N HIS A 71 6.71 -7.34 -9.84
CA HIS A 71 5.97 -8.51 -9.36
C HIS A 71 6.00 -9.68 -10.35
N MET A 72 5.91 -9.40 -11.66
CA MET A 72 6.02 -10.43 -12.69
C MET A 72 7.40 -11.08 -12.72
N LYS A 73 8.47 -10.28 -12.56
CA LYS A 73 9.85 -10.79 -12.45
C LYS A 73 10.04 -11.70 -11.24
N ILE A 74 9.49 -11.32 -10.07
CA ILE A 74 9.53 -12.16 -8.87
C ILE A 74 8.77 -13.48 -9.10
N ALA A 75 7.64 -13.44 -9.84
CA ALA A 75 6.89 -14.63 -10.21
C ALA A 75 7.59 -15.52 -11.26
N GLY A 76 8.74 -15.09 -11.80
CA GLY A 76 9.53 -15.84 -12.77
C GLY A 76 9.12 -15.62 -14.22
N ALA A 77 8.35 -14.57 -14.52
CA ALA A 77 8.01 -14.20 -15.89
C ALA A 77 9.28 -13.82 -16.67
N LYS A 78 9.52 -14.48 -17.80
CA LYS A 78 10.65 -14.20 -18.69
C LYS A 78 10.29 -13.27 -19.85
N MET A 79 9.00 -13.02 -20.04
CA MET A 79 8.43 -12.25 -21.14
C MET A 79 7.38 -11.29 -20.57
N PRO A 80 7.10 -10.17 -21.26
CA PRO A 80 6.01 -9.29 -20.86
C PRO A 80 4.67 -10.03 -20.97
N ILE A 81 4.02 -10.26 -19.82
CA ILE A 81 2.71 -10.92 -19.73
C ILE A 81 1.58 -9.91 -19.98
N PHE A 82 1.77 -8.64 -19.62
CA PHE A 82 0.79 -7.58 -19.82
C PHE A 82 1.20 -6.68 -20.99
N THR A 83 0.23 -6.31 -21.83
CA THR A 83 0.42 -5.26 -22.83
C THR A 83 0.45 -3.87 -22.18
N GLU A 84 0.99 -2.88 -22.89
CA GLU A 84 0.97 -1.49 -22.41
C GLU A 84 -0.47 -1.00 -22.17
N SER A 85 -1.41 -1.33 -23.06
CA SER A 85 -2.84 -1.00 -22.91
C SER A 85 -3.47 -1.64 -21.67
N ALA A 86 -3.09 -2.87 -21.32
CA ALA A 86 -3.55 -3.53 -20.11
C ALA A 86 -3.03 -2.83 -18.85
N ILE A 87 -1.75 -2.45 -18.84
CA ILE A 87 -1.13 -1.71 -17.73
C ILE A 87 -1.80 -0.35 -17.54
N GLU A 88 -2.08 0.38 -18.63
CA GLU A 88 -2.80 1.66 -18.58
C GLU A 88 -4.21 1.50 -18.00
N ALA A 89 -4.95 0.47 -18.42
CA ALA A 89 -6.27 0.18 -17.89
C ALA A 89 -6.24 -0.15 -16.39
N ILE A 90 -5.25 -0.95 -15.95
CA ILE A 90 -5.04 -1.24 -14.52
C ILE A 90 -4.67 0.03 -13.75
N ALA A 91 -3.79 0.87 -14.27
CA ALA A 91 -3.37 2.11 -13.63
C ALA A 91 -4.56 3.08 -13.46
N LEU A 92 -5.38 3.24 -14.51
CA LEU A 92 -6.57 4.10 -14.48
C LEU A 92 -7.60 3.62 -13.46
N ARG A 93 -7.83 2.31 -13.38
CA ARG A 93 -8.87 1.73 -12.52
C ARG A 93 -8.44 1.56 -11.07
N SER A 94 -7.16 1.25 -10.84
CA SER A 94 -6.62 1.12 -9.50
C SER A 94 -6.39 2.45 -8.78
N GLN A 95 -6.36 3.57 -9.52
CA GLN A 95 -5.97 4.89 -9.01
C GLN A 95 -4.61 4.86 -8.30
N GLY A 96 -3.73 3.93 -8.68
CA GLY A 96 -2.39 3.79 -8.09
C GLY A 96 -2.34 3.02 -6.77
N TRP A 97 -3.45 2.52 -6.23
CA TRP A 97 -3.43 1.80 -4.95
C TRP A 97 -2.90 0.37 -5.10
N PRO A 98 -1.77 -0.01 -4.45
CA PRO A 98 -1.13 -1.33 -4.62
C PRO A 98 -2.07 -2.50 -4.38
N ARG A 99 -2.96 -2.40 -3.38
CA ARG A 99 -3.96 -3.45 -3.09
C ARG A 99 -4.92 -3.67 -4.25
N VAL A 100 -5.36 -2.60 -4.91
CA VAL A 100 -6.28 -2.66 -6.05
C VAL A 100 -5.54 -3.14 -7.29
N ILE A 101 -4.31 -2.66 -7.52
CA ILE A 101 -3.42 -3.14 -8.59
C ILE A 101 -3.27 -4.65 -8.49
N ASN A 102 -2.95 -5.18 -7.30
CA ASN A 102 -2.78 -6.62 -7.09
C ASN A 102 -4.07 -7.39 -7.39
N LYS A 103 -5.23 -6.92 -6.90
CA LYS A 103 -6.53 -7.57 -7.16
C LYS A 103 -6.79 -7.65 -8.67
N LEU A 104 -6.65 -6.54 -9.38
CA LEU A 104 -6.88 -6.47 -10.82
C LEU A 104 -5.90 -7.36 -11.58
N THR A 105 -4.60 -7.27 -11.27
CA THR A 105 -3.55 -8.07 -11.93
C THR A 105 -3.79 -9.56 -11.76
N ILE A 106 -4.09 -10.03 -10.54
CA ILE A 106 -4.36 -11.45 -10.26
C ILE A 106 -5.61 -11.92 -11.01
N ASN A 107 -6.69 -11.13 -10.99
CA ASN A 107 -7.92 -11.50 -11.66
C ASN A 107 -7.72 -11.53 -13.18
N SER A 108 -7.00 -10.56 -13.75
CA SER A 108 -6.66 -10.57 -15.17
C SER A 108 -5.80 -11.78 -15.56
N LEU A 109 -4.84 -12.19 -14.73
CA LEU A 109 -4.07 -13.41 -14.98
C LEU A 109 -4.95 -14.67 -14.94
N LEU A 110 -5.91 -14.73 -14.01
CA LEU A 110 -6.86 -15.85 -13.92
C LEU A 110 -7.73 -15.95 -15.18
N PHE A 111 -8.31 -14.83 -15.63
CA PHE A 111 -9.09 -14.78 -16.87
C PHE A 111 -8.24 -15.10 -18.11
N GLY A 112 -7.03 -14.55 -18.20
CA GLY A 112 -6.11 -14.86 -19.30
C GLY A 112 -5.75 -16.34 -19.36
N SER A 113 -5.56 -16.98 -18.19
CA SER A 113 -5.31 -18.42 -18.09
C SER A 113 -6.52 -19.24 -18.55
N GLN A 114 -7.73 -18.88 -18.13
CA GLN A 114 -8.96 -19.54 -18.57
C GLN A 114 -9.18 -19.44 -20.09
N LEU A 115 -8.86 -18.27 -20.67
CA LEU A 115 -8.96 -18.00 -22.10
C LEU A 115 -7.75 -18.47 -22.91
N LYS A 116 -6.74 -19.08 -22.26
CA LYS A 116 -5.48 -19.53 -22.87
C LYS A 116 -4.76 -18.45 -23.69
N LYS A 117 -4.83 -17.18 -23.27
CA LYS A 117 -4.06 -16.10 -23.91
C LYS A 117 -2.63 -16.10 -23.39
N GLU A 118 -1.67 -15.88 -24.27
CA GLU A 118 -0.25 -15.74 -23.91
C GLU A 118 0.08 -14.36 -23.32
N GLN A 119 -0.70 -13.33 -23.70
CA GLN A 119 -0.61 -11.98 -23.17
C GLN A 119 -1.97 -11.46 -22.71
N ILE A 120 -1.95 -10.67 -21.64
CA ILE A 120 -3.09 -9.97 -21.07
C ILE A 120 -3.21 -8.61 -21.76
N ASP A 121 -4.31 -8.43 -22.48
CA ASP A 121 -4.69 -7.18 -23.13
C ASP A 121 -5.75 -6.41 -22.32
N GLU A 122 -6.08 -5.20 -22.79
CA GLU A 122 -7.09 -4.34 -22.16
C GLU A 122 -8.45 -5.05 -22.02
N GLU A 123 -8.83 -5.91 -22.96
CA GLU A 123 -10.11 -6.63 -22.92
C GLU A 123 -10.18 -7.57 -21.72
N ILE A 124 -9.12 -8.36 -21.46
CA ILE A 124 -9.07 -9.23 -20.28
C ILE A 124 -9.09 -8.40 -18.99
N VAL A 125 -8.41 -7.26 -18.97
CA VAL A 125 -8.46 -6.35 -17.83
C VAL A 125 -9.89 -5.85 -17.60
N ARG A 126 -10.62 -5.49 -18.66
CA ARG A 126 -12.02 -5.06 -18.56
C ARG A 126 -12.92 -6.16 -18.00
N LEU A 127 -12.78 -7.39 -18.47
CA LEU A 127 -13.50 -8.55 -17.93
C LEU A 127 -13.20 -8.75 -16.44
N ALA A 128 -11.93 -8.63 -16.05
CA ALA A 128 -11.51 -8.74 -14.65
C ALA A 128 -12.09 -7.63 -13.75
N ILE A 129 -12.31 -6.42 -14.29
CA ILE A 129 -12.92 -5.31 -13.57
C ILE A 129 -14.42 -5.54 -13.36
N GLU A 130 -15.12 -6.01 -14.39
CA GLU A 130 -16.56 -6.30 -14.33
C GLU A 130 -16.86 -7.39 -13.29
N ASP A 131 -16.07 -8.47 -13.27
CA ASP A 131 -16.19 -9.55 -12.28
C ASP A 131 -15.80 -9.11 -10.86
N SER A 132 -14.79 -8.25 -10.72
CA SER A 132 -14.33 -7.74 -9.42
C SER A 132 -15.31 -6.78 -8.73
N SER A 133 -16.43 -6.44 -9.39
CA SER A 133 -17.46 -5.50 -8.91
C SER A 133 -18.54 -6.18 -8.04
N LEU A 134 -18.32 -7.43 -7.63
CA LEU A 134 -19.02 -8.13 -6.54
C LEU A 134 -18.18 -8.11 -5.25
#